data_AF-Q24Z82-F1
#
_entry.id   AF-Q24Z82-F1
#
_cell.length_a   1.000
_cell.length_b   1.000
_cell.length_c   1.000
_cell.angle_alpha   90.00
_cell.angle_beta   90.00
_cell.angle_gamma   90.00
#
_symmetry.space_group_name_H-M   'P 1'
#
loop_
_entity.id
_entity.type
_entity.pdbx_description
1 polymer ?
#
loop_
_entity_poly.entity_id
_entity_poly.type
_entity_poly.pdbx_seq_one_letter_code
_entity_poly.pdbx_strand_id
1 'polypeptide(L)'
;MARYLSKYDVHSIIKNESISDIIDYKYLEPGQNEFRHEYLYVVNNDEIDDWFVLQNEANFLLMQEHGTQIYDYLGKNTNVIIVPAPVNQCALFKSVRDCCLAIETLKQYSGAFLKAIINKDSLEVFMDLTSKILGNPVALLDSKFQPIAASKPEKTDDIIWDTIVNEDSSSELPSELSEWTNMYLADIMNGMTYPIIYHYKSLKTRLIAGVPINGQCRYIFQAIEHRRSFRESDLPLSACITAILGNALESVHSSRRTEKRLVSFFDEIVTGKEENKNNILQKANSIGLTLRKQNYMLIIFSEKKDALYEDVIDLFPEVCKKIPGKAFIYEFKIIVILSGDSTAYDPITQIKPFLESKIIDGWKSCISFTFPSPCDLKNAYLQCLAAATFGCSLQSRNMIFDYKDYMGYHLLSKAATYFNTTDFCLPLAREIMKFDIAHNTQYAKTLHHYLRNHKNINIVSKNLHLHRNTVVYRLERLKELFGLDLDDFATMNNLALSFDIITCSDPKYSFL
;
A
#
# COMPACT_ATOMS: atom_id res chain seq x y z
N MET A 1 -19.61 5.37 -26.13
CA MET A 1 -20.19 6.20 -27.21
C MET A 1 -21.39 7.01 -26.74
N ALA A 2 -22.47 6.42 -26.21
CA ALA A 2 -23.66 7.15 -25.76
C ALA A 2 -23.37 8.34 -24.82
N ARG A 3 -22.45 8.18 -23.86
CA ARG A 3 -22.01 9.28 -22.97
C ARG A 3 -21.36 10.47 -23.68
N TYR A 4 -20.67 10.25 -24.80
CA TYR A 4 -20.10 11.34 -25.61
C TYR A 4 -21.16 12.04 -26.44
N LEU A 5 -22.16 11.27 -26.89
CA LEU A 5 -23.26 11.77 -27.70
C LEU A 5 -24.36 12.43 -26.88
N SER A 6 -24.33 12.39 -25.54
CA SER A 6 -25.32 13.04 -24.67
C SER A 6 -25.46 14.55 -24.90
N LYS A 7 -24.45 15.20 -25.51
CA LYS A 7 -24.54 16.58 -26.01
C LYS A 7 -25.63 16.80 -27.07
N TYR A 8 -26.20 15.73 -27.62
CA TYR A 8 -27.35 15.72 -28.53
C TYR A 8 -28.63 15.19 -27.85
N ASP A 9 -28.69 15.19 -26.51
CA ASP A 9 -29.84 14.69 -25.74
C ASP A 9 -30.26 13.25 -26.08
N VAL A 10 -29.27 12.40 -26.35
CA VAL A 10 -29.52 11.03 -26.81
C VAL A 10 -30.11 10.14 -25.72
N HIS A 11 -30.94 9.20 -26.14
CA HIS A 11 -31.47 8.13 -25.30
C HIS A 11 -30.94 6.78 -25.78
N SER A 12 -30.25 6.03 -24.91
CA SER A 12 -29.71 4.71 -25.25
C SER A 12 -30.52 3.58 -24.65
N ILE A 13 -30.82 2.56 -25.44
CA ILE A 13 -31.45 1.31 -25.05
C ILE A 13 -30.44 0.18 -25.31
N ILE A 14 -29.89 -0.40 -24.25
CA ILE A 14 -28.95 -1.53 -24.35
C ILE A 14 -29.69 -2.77 -23.85
N LYS A 15 -30.08 -3.66 -24.77
CA LYS A 15 -30.76 -4.92 -24.43
C LYS A 15 -29.80 -6.10 -24.36
N ASN A 16 -28.69 -6.05 -25.07
CA ASN A 16 -27.64 -7.06 -25.03
C ASN A 16 -26.25 -6.42 -24.87
N GLU A 17 -25.68 -6.51 -23.67
CA GLU A 17 -24.34 -5.99 -23.39
C GLU A 17 -23.24 -6.75 -24.14
N SER A 18 -23.43 -8.05 -24.46
CA SER A 18 -22.39 -8.88 -25.09
C SER A 18 -22.04 -8.44 -26.51
N ILE A 19 -22.89 -7.63 -27.13
CA ILE A 19 -22.67 -7.09 -28.48
C ILE A 19 -22.35 -5.58 -28.48
N SER A 20 -22.17 -4.96 -27.32
CA SER A 20 -21.98 -3.50 -27.22
C SER A 20 -20.59 -3.01 -27.65
N ASP A 21 -19.66 -3.92 -27.97
CA ASP A 21 -18.31 -3.63 -28.42
C ASP A 21 -18.28 -3.20 -29.90
N ILE A 22 -18.45 -1.91 -30.13
CA ILE A 22 -18.44 -1.30 -31.46
C ILE A 22 -17.00 -1.04 -31.92
N ILE A 23 -16.65 -1.55 -33.10
CA ILE A 23 -15.33 -1.35 -33.71
C ILE A 23 -15.33 -0.25 -34.78
N ASP A 24 -16.47 -0.03 -35.45
CA ASP A 24 -16.62 0.93 -36.55
C ASP A 24 -18.12 1.23 -36.78
N TYR A 25 -18.45 2.12 -37.72
CA TYR A 25 -19.81 2.50 -38.05
C TYR A 25 -20.09 2.36 -39.55
N LYS A 26 -21.37 2.14 -39.90
CA LYS A 26 -21.85 2.05 -41.28
C LYS A 26 -23.17 2.79 -41.44
N TYR A 27 -23.45 3.27 -42.64
CA TYR A 27 -24.81 3.65 -42.97
C TYR A 27 -25.62 2.39 -43.23
N LEU A 28 -26.89 2.41 -42.83
CA LEU A 28 -27.82 1.38 -43.25
C LEU A 28 -28.04 1.50 -44.77
N GLU A 29 -27.74 0.43 -45.51
CA GLU A 29 -28.01 0.40 -46.95
C GLU A 29 -29.48 0.01 -47.21
N PRO A 30 -30.15 0.59 -48.23
CA PRO A 30 -31.50 0.18 -48.60
C PRO A 30 -31.59 -1.33 -48.88
N GLY A 31 -32.53 -2.01 -48.22
CA GLY A 31 -32.73 -3.46 -48.37
C GLY A 31 -31.72 -4.37 -47.64
N GLN A 32 -30.86 -3.80 -46.79
CA GLN A 32 -29.91 -4.58 -45.99
C GLN A 32 -30.63 -5.43 -44.93
N ASN A 33 -30.43 -6.75 -44.98
CA ASN A 33 -31.02 -7.72 -44.04
C ASN A 33 -29.99 -8.49 -43.21
N GLU A 34 -28.70 -8.29 -43.46
CA GLU A 34 -27.60 -8.91 -42.72
C GLU A 34 -26.86 -7.87 -41.89
N PHE A 35 -26.62 -8.19 -40.61
CA PHE A 35 -26.01 -7.29 -39.66
C PHE A 35 -24.87 -7.96 -38.92
N ARG A 36 -23.81 -7.19 -38.74
CA ARG A 36 -22.64 -7.55 -37.95
C ARG A 36 -22.64 -6.73 -36.69
N HIS A 37 -22.72 -7.41 -35.56
CA HIS A 37 -22.91 -6.77 -34.28
C HIS A 37 -21.75 -5.85 -33.87
N GLU A 38 -20.55 -5.98 -34.47
CA GLU A 38 -19.41 -5.10 -34.17
C GLU A 38 -19.54 -3.70 -34.79
N TYR A 39 -20.52 -3.47 -35.68
CA TYR A 39 -20.75 -2.17 -36.30
C TYR A 39 -21.90 -1.42 -35.64
N LEU A 40 -21.78 -0.09 -35.59
CA LEU A 40 -22.91 0.80 -35.34
C LEU A 40 -23.53 1.21 -36.67
N TYR A 41 -24.75 0.75 -36.91
CA TYR A 41 -25.52 1.11 -38.09
C TYR A 41 -26.23 2.44 -37.85
N VAL A 42 -25.79 3.49 -38.51
CA VAL A 42 -26.43 4.80 -38.47
C VAL A 42 -27.58 4.81 -39.45
N VAL A 43 -28.75 5.20 -38.94
CA VAL A 43 -30.00 5.16 -39.68
C VAL A 43 -30.66 6.53 -39.67
N ASN A 44 -31.04 6.95 -40.87
CA ASN A 44 -31.84 8.14 -41.08
C ASN A 44 -33.33 7.75 -41.15
N ASN A 45 -34.19 8.49 -40.43
CA ASN A 45 -35.63 8.22 -40.34
C ASN A 45 -36.28 8.15 -41.72
N ASP A 46 -35.80 9.00 -42.64
CA ASP A 46 -36.32 9.14 -44.00
C ASP A 46 -35.87 8.01 -44.95
N GLU A 47 -34.95 7.15 -44.52
CA GLU A 47 -34.30 6.11 -45.33
C GLU A 47 -34.63 4.69 -44.84
N ILE A 48 -35.43 4.54 -43.77
CA ILE A 48 -35.98 3.24 -43.36
C ILE A 48 -37.22 2.91 -44.20
N ASP A 49 -37.10 1.90 -45.04
CA ASP A 49 -38.24 1.29 -45.73
C ASP A 49 -39.02 0.32 -44.81
N ASP A 50 -38.34 -0.25 -43.81
CA ASP A 50 -38.92 -1.22 -42.87
C ASP A 50 -38.26 -1.18 -41.48
N TRP A 51 -39.04 -0.88 -40.44
CA TRP A 51 -38.58 -0.87 -39.04
C TRP A 51 -38.26 -2.27 -38.50
N PHE A 52 -38.68 -3.35 -39.15
CA PHE A 52 -38.34 -4.73 -38.77
C PHE A 52 -36.83 -5.02 -38.81
N VAL A 53 -36.01 -4.20 -39.49
CA VAL A 53 -34.55 -4.29 -39.41
C VAL A 53 -34.03 -4.16 -37.97
N LEU A 54 -34.75 -3.44 -37.10
CA LEU A 54 -34.43 -3.29 -35.67
C LEU A 54 -34.73 -4.55 -34.85
N GLN A 55 -35.26 -5.63 -35.44
CA GLN A 55 -35.35 -6.92 -34.77
C GLN A 55 -34.04 -7.70 -34.78
N ASN A 56 -33.09 -7.30 -35.63
CA ASN A 56 -31.80 -7.96 -35.74
C ASN A 56 -30.91 -7.70 -34.52
N GLU A 57 -30.07 -8.68 -34.21
CA GLU A 57 -29.06 -8.60 -33.16
C GLU A 57 -27.87 -7.73 -33.62
N ALA A 58 -28.01 -6.41 -33.45
CA ALA A 58 -27.02 -5.42 -33.86
C ALA A 58 -27.14 -4.12 -33.04
N ASN A 59 -26.22 -3.19 -33.30
CA ASN A 59 -26.22 -1.85 -32.71
C ASN A 59 -26.67 -0.82 -33.74
N PHE A 60 -27.66 -0.01 -33.40
CA PHE A 60 -28.20 1.03 -34.28
C PHE A 60 -28.05 2.41 -33.64
N LEU A 61 -27.85 3.43 -34.47
CA LEU A 61 -27.96 4.83 -34.11
C LEU A 61 -29.07 5.44 -34.97
N LEU A 62 -30.18 5.82 -34.34
CA LEU A 62 -31.38 6.30 -35.00
C LEU A 62 -31.51 7.80 -34.81
N MET A 63 -31.68 8.54 -35.90
CA MET A 63 -32.14 9.93 -35.84
C MET A 63 -33.66 9.92 -35.87
N GLN A 64 -34.32 10.46 -34.85
CA GLN A 64 -35.76 10.28 -34.67
C GLN A 64 -36.48 11.61 -34.42
N GLU A 65 -37.55 11.87 -35.17
CA GLU A 65 -38.46 12.98 -34.89
C GLU A 65 -39.38 12.68 -33.69
N HIS A 66 -39.86 13.74 -33.02
CA HIS A 66 -40.79 13.59 -31.90
C HIS A 66 -42.07 12.86 -32.32
N GLY A 67 -42.33 11.69 -31.72
CA GLY A 67 -43.58 10.93 -31.87
C GLY A 67 -43.48 9.55 -32.53
N THR A 68 -42.34 9.20 -33.15
CA THR A 68 -42.17 7.87 -33.79
C THR A 68 -42.13 6.74 -32.74
N GLN A 69 -43.04 5.77 -32.82
CA GLN A 69 -43.05 4.62 -31.89
C GLN A 69 -42.16 3.49 -32.43
N ILE A 70 -40.87 3.51 -32.07
CA ILE A 70 -39.91 2.47 -32.49
C ILE A 70 -39.84 1.28 -31.52
N TYR A 71 -40.36 1.43 -30.30
CA TYR A 71 -40.19 0.46 -29.21
C TYR A 71 -40.78 -0.92 -29.54
N ASP A 72 -41.88 -0.96 -30.30
CA ASP A 72 -42.55 -2.19 -30.72
C ASP A 72 -41.75 -2.99 -31.76
N TYR A 73 -40.80 -2.35 -32.43
CA TYR A 73 -39.95 -2.95 -33.47
C TYR A 73 -38.60 -3.43 -32.94
N LEU A 74 -38.23 -3.07 -31.70
CA LEU A 74 -36.95 -3.43 -31.13
C LEU A 74 -36.88 -4.93 -30.77
N GLY A 75 -35.96 -5.65 -31.42
CA GLY A 75 -35.65 -7.04 -31.12
C GLY A 75 -35.21 -7.26 -29.67
N LYS A 76 -35.17 -8.53 -29.24
CA LYS A 76 -34.77 -8.90 -27.87
C LYS A 76 -33.30 -8.60 -27.58
N ASN A 77 -32.44 -8.68 -28.60
CA ASN A 77 -30.99 -8.50 -28.48
C ASN A 77 -30.48 -7.24 -29.21
N THR A 78 -31.36 -6.27 -29.45
CA THR A 78 -31.01 -5.07 -30.22
C THR A 78 -30.62 -3.92 -29.30
N ASN A 79 -29.49 -3.27 -29.62
CA ASN A 79 -29.05 -2.06 -28.94
C ASN A 79 -29.28 -0.84 -29.83
N VAL A 80 -29.76 0.25 -29.25
CA VAL A 80 -30.13 1.46 -29.99
C VAL A 80 -29.68 2.72 -29.26
N ILE A 81 -29.08 3.66 -29.99
CA ILE A 81 -28.88 5.04 -29.56
C ILE A 81 -29.84 5.91 -30.36
N ILE A 82 -30.79 6.54 -29.69
CA ILE A 82 -31.77 7.45 -30.30
C ILE A 82 -31.25 8.87 -30.14
N VAL A 83 -31.15 9.58 -31.26
CA VAL A 83 -30.78 10.99 -31.33
C VAL A 83 -32.03 11.78 -31.76
N PRO A 84 -32.57 12.64 -30.89
CA PRO A 84 -33.70 13.51 -31.27
C PRO A 84 -33.35 14.39 -32.48
N ALA A 85 -34.26 14.44 -33.46
CA ALA A 85 -34.22 15.37 -34.57
C ALA A 85 -34.98 16.67 -34.23
N PRO A 86 -34.61 17.83 -34.82
CA PRO A 86 -33.58 18.01 -35.84
C PRO A 86 -32.15 18.00 -35.26
N VAL A 87 -31.24 17.27 -35.91
CA VAL A 87 -29.82 17.23 -35.56
C VAL A 87 -28.96 17.46 -36.81
N ASN A 88 -27.85 18.19 -36.67
CA ASN A 88 -26.90 18.33 -37.77
C ASN A 88 -26.20 16.98 -38.00
N GLN A 89 -26.61 16.29 -39.06
CA GLN A 89 -26.09 14.98 -39.44
C GLN A 89 -24.55 14.97 -39.51
N CYS A 90 -23.94 15.93 -40.21
CA CYS A 90 -22.48 16.00 -40.33
C CYS A 90 -21.77 16.11 -38.97
N ALA A 91 -22.31 16.90 -38.03
CA ALA A 91 -21.75 17.04 -36.69
C ALA A 91 -21.89 15.76 -35.85
N LEU A 92 -23.03 15.09 -35.95
CA LEU A 92 -23.28 13.79 -35.33
C LEU A 92 -22.32 12.72 -35.86
N PHE A 93 -22.16 12.63 -37.18
CA PHE A 93 -21.23 11.71 -37.84
C PHE A 93 -19.79 11.96 -37.42
N LYS A 94 -19.37 13.23 -37.38
CA LYS A 94 -18.06 13.60 -36.85
C LYS A 94 -17.86 13.07 -35.43
N SER A 95 -18.89 13.21 -34.58
CA SER A 95 -18.83 12.74 -33.18
C SER A 95 -18.78 11.21 -33.05
N VAL A 96 -19.50 10.47 -33.91
CA VAL A 96 -19.41 9.00 -33.97
C VAL A 96 -18.00 8.57 -34.41
N ARG A 97 -17.48 9.20 -35.46
CA ARG A 97 -16.12 8.96 -35.95
C ARG A 97 -15.07 9.25 -34.88
N ASP A 98 -15.22 10.34 -34.13
CA ASP A 98 -14.32 10.72 -33.04
C ASP A 98 -14.25 9.63 -31.94
N CYS A 99 -15.39 8.97 -31.65
CA CYS A 99 -15.40 7.80 -30.76
C CYS A 99 -14.66 6.59 -31.34
N CYS A 100 -14.87 6.27 -32.63
CA CYS A 100 -14.19 5.15 -33.28
C CYS A 100 -12.66 5.38 -33.32
N LEU A 101 -12.21 6.60 -33.64
CA LEU A 101 -10.80 6.97 -33.62
C LEU A 101 -10.17 6.83 -32.24
N ALA A 102 -10.90 7.20 -31.17
CA ALA A 102 -10.44 7.01 -29.80
C ALA A 102 -10.24 5.52 -29.46
N ILE A 103 -11.18 4.67 -29.87
CA ILE A 103 -11.09 3.21 -29.67
C ILE A 103 -9.91 2.62 -30.44
N GLU A 104 -9.73 3.02 -31.71
CA GLU A 104 -8.61 2.57 -32.54
C GLU A 104 -7.26 2.97 -31.95
N THR A 105 -7.15 4.23 -31.52
CA THR A 105 -5.95 4.74 -30.83
C THR A 105 -5.69 3.90 -29.58
N LEU A 106 -6.69 3.66 -28.74
CA LEU A 106 -6.52 2.86 -27.53
C LEU A 106 -6.08 1.42 -27.83
N LYS A 107 -6.64 0.79 -28.88
CA LYS A 107 -6.24 -0.56 -29.32
C LYS A 107 -4.74 -0.58 -29.68
N GLN A 108 -4.26 0.43 -30.41
CA GLN A 108 -2.84 0.54 -30.78
C GLN A 108 -1.91 0.57 -29.55
N TYR A 109 -2.34 1.19 -28.46
CA TYR A 109 -1.52 1.34 -27.24
C TYR A 109 -1.90 0.36 -26.11
N SER A 110 -2.89 -0.51 -26.31
CA SER A 110 -3.41 -1.43 -25.31
C SER A 110 -2.32 -2.33 -24.70
N GLY A 111 -1.42 -2.86 -25.53
CA GLY A 111 -0.29 -3.68 -25.05
C GLY A 111 0.67 -2.93 -24.13
N ALA A 112 0.88 -1.63 -24.36
CA ALA A 112 1.73 -0.80 -23.51
C ALA A 112 1.07 -0.53 -22.15
N PHE A 113 -0.24 -0.22 -22.15
CA PHE A 113 -1.00 -0.04 -20.91
C PHE A 113 -1.07 -1.33 -20.08
N LEU A 114 -1.36 -2.47 -20.73
CA LEU A 114 -1.40 -3.77 -20.06
C LEU A 114 -0.05 -4.13 -19.46
N LYS A 115 1.05 -3.89 -20.18
CA LYS A 115 2.41 -4.13 -19.66
C LYS A 115 2.70 -3.27 -18.43
N ALA A 116 2.36 -1.98 -18.47
CA ALA A 116 2.55 -1.07 -17.34
C ALA A 116 1.75 -1.51 -16.10
N ILE A 117 0.49 -1.92 -16.29
CA ILE A 117 -0.38 -2.41 -15.22
C ILE A 117 0.14 -3.74 -14.65
N ILE A 118 0.52 -4.70 -15.50
CA ILE A 118 1.02 -6.02 -15.08
C ILE A 118 2.33 -5.90 -14.29
N ASN A 119 3.24 -5.05 -14.75
CA ASN A 119 4.53 -4.83 -14.09
C ASN A 119 4.43 -4.01 -12.80
N LYS A 120 3.24 -3.42 -12.52
CA LYS A 120 3.03 -2.45 -11.45
C LYS A 120 4.00 -1.27 -11.56
N ASP A 121 4.18 -0.78 -12.78
CA ASP A 121 5.00 0.40 -13.05
C ASP A 121 4.43 1.63 -12.32
N SER A 122 5.27 2.63 -12.06
CA SER A 122 4.88 3.81 -11.31
C SER A 122 3.85 4.67 -12.07
N LEU A 123 3.14 5.55 -11.36
CA LEU A 123 2.13 6.41 -11.98
C LEU A 123 2.75 7.38 -13.00
N GLU A 124 4.00 7.76 -12.81
CA GLU A 124 4.78 8.60 -13.73
C GLU A 124 4.97 7.90 -15.08
N VAL A 125 5.26 6.59 -15.09
CA VAL A 125 5.36 5.80 -16.34
C VAL A 125 4.02 5.77 -17.07
N PHE A 126 2.92 5.66 -16.33
CA PHE A 126 1.57 5.71 -16.92
C PHE A 126 1.25 7.11 -17.48
N MET A 127 1.63 8.18 -16.77
CA MET A 127 1.47 9.55 -17.26
C MET A 127 2.32 9.82 -18.51
N ASP A 128 3.54 9.30 -18.57
CA ASP A 128 4.40 9.39 -19.77
C ASP A 128 3.77 8.71 -20.99
N LEU A 129 3.25 7.50 -20.80
CA LEU A 129 2.55 6.78 -21.87
C LEU A 129 1.31 7.57 -22.33
N THR A 130 0.55 8.08 -21.38
CA THR A 130 -0.66 8.87 -21.64
C THR A 130 -0.33 10.18 -22.37
N SER A 131 0.74 10.87 -21.98
CA SER A 131 1.24 12.07 -22.66
C SER A 131 1.64 11.77 -24.10
N LYS A 132 2.26 10.62 -24.36
CA LYS A 132 2.61 10.19 -25.72
C LYS A 132 1.37 9.94 -26.59
N ILE A 133 0.31 9.39 -26.01
CA ILE A 133 -0.94 9.07 -26.70
C ILE A 133 -1.74 10.33 -27.01
N LEU A 134 -1.94 11.20 -26.01
CA LEU A 134 -2.63 12.48 -26.19
C LEU A 134 -1.75 13.51 -26.93
N GLY A 135 -0.44 13.31 -26.96
CA GLY A 135 0.50 14.21 -27.62
C GLY A 135 0.69 15.54 -26.89
N ASN A 136 0.36 15.62 -25.60
CA ASN A 136 0.47 16.81 -24.75
C ASN A 136 0.88 16.40 -23.32
N PRO A 137 1.44 17.32 -22.50
CA PRO A 137 1.66 17.09 -21.07
C PRO A 137 0.39 16.67 -20.34
N VAL A 138 0.53 15.73 -19.41
CA VAL A 138 -0.60 15.24 -18.59
C VAL A 138 -0.20 15.08 -17.12
N ALA A 139 -1.18 15.23 -16.24
CA ALA A 139 -1.01 15.13 -14.81
C ALA A 139 -2.25 14.53 -14.16
N LEU A 140 -2.02 13.81 -13.06
CA LEU A 140 -3.03 13.29 -12.15
C LEU A 140 -2.97 14.12 -10.88
N LEU A 141 -4.09 14.73 -10.50
CA LEU A 141 -4.21 15.59 -9.33
C LEU A 141 -5.20 14.99 -8.31
N ASP A 142 -4.98 15.29 -7.03
CA ASP A 142 -5.91 14.95 -5.96
C ASP A 142 -7.10 15.93 -5.87
N SER A 143 -8.00 15.72 -4.91
CA SER A 143 -9.17 16.59 -4.69
C SER A 143 -8.82 17.99 -4.15
N LYS A 144 -7.55 18.25 -3.84
CA LYS A 144 -6.99 19.54 -3.45
C LYS A 144 -6.08 20.12 -4.54
N PHE A 145 -6.13 19.57 -5.75
CA PHE A 145 -5.34 19.98 -6.93
C PHE A 145 -3.83 19.81 -6.76
N GLN A 146 -3.38 18.97 -5.83
CA GLN A 146 -1.98 18.64 -5.68
C GLN A 146 -1.59 17.54 -6.67
N PRO A 147 -0.45 17.65 -7.37
CA PRO A 147 0.01 16.63 -8.29
C PRO A 147 0.33 15.34 -7.54
N ILE A 148 -0.24 14.24 -7.99
CA ILE A 148 0.08 12.88 -7.52
C ILE A 148 1.15 12.29 -8.42
N ALA A 149 1.02 12.52 -9.73
CA ALA A 149 1.95 12.09 -10.75
C ALA A 149 1.77 12.97 -11.99
N ALA A 150 2.83 13.13 -12.76
CA ALA A 150 2.78 13.83 -14.03
C ALA A 150 3.68 13.15 -15.06
N SER A 151 3.45 13.45 -16.34
CA SER A 151 4.39 13.11 -17.39
C SER A 151 5.69 13.87 -17.18
N LYS A 152 6.78 13.39 -17.77
CA LYS A 152 8.11 13.99 -17.71
C LYS A 152 8.06 15.52 -17.73
N PRO A 153 8.71 16.17 -16.75
CA PRO A 153 8.76 17.62 -16.68
C PRO A 153 9.28 18.19 -17.99
N GLU A 154 8.51 19.11 -18.57
CA GLU A 154 8.94 19.94 -19.68
C GLU A 154 8.47 21.36 -19.41
N LYS A 155 9.33 22.34 -19.74
CA LYS A 155 9.00 23.75 -19.55
C LYS A 155 7.86 24.11 -20.49
N THR A 156 6.79 24.65 -19.94
CA THR A 156 5.61 25.03 -20.71
C THR A 156 5.49 26.56 -20.79
N ASP A 157 4.50 27.05 -21.55
CA ASP A 157 4.14 28.47 -21.53
C ASP A 157 2.95 28.71 -20.59
N ASP A 158 2.64 27.76 -19.69
CA ASP A 158 1.52 27.83 -18.77
C ASP A 158 2.04 27.93 -17.34
N ILE A 159 1.87 29.12 -16.75
CA ILE A 159 2.39 29.43 -15.42
C ILE A 159 1.82 28.53 -14.32
N ILE A 160 0.54 28.14 -14.44
CA ILE A 160 -0.09 27.25 -13.45
C ILE A 160 0.52 25.85 -13.56
N TRP A 161 0.69 25.36 -14.79
CA TRP A 161 1.28 24.04 -15.00
C TRP A 161 2.72 24.00 -14.50
N ASP A 162 3.53 24.99 -14.85
CA ASP A 162 4.93 25.03 -14.43
C ASP A 162 5.05 25.14 -12.90
N THR A 163 4.24 25.97 -12.24
CA THR A 163 4.27 26.09 -10.77
C THR A 163 3.73 24.86 -10.05
N ILE A 164 2.65 24.24 -10.53
CA ILE A 164 2.02 23.10 -9.84
C ILE A 164 2.74 21.79 -10.14
N VAL A 165 3.20 21.59 -11.37
CA VAL A 165 3.68 20.29 -11.86
C VAL A 165 5.21 20.24 -11.96
N ASN A 166 5.88 21.34 -12.29
CA ASN A 166 7.32 21.37 -12.56
C ASN A 166 8.16 21.99 -11.41
N GLU A 167 7.57 22.83 -10.55
CA GLU A 167 8.22 23.40 -9.36
C GLU A 167 7.84 22.62 -8.09
N ASP A 168 8.72 22.61 -7.08
CA ASP A 168 8.46 21.96 -5.80
C ASP A 168 7.18 22.55 -5.16
N SER A 169 6.15 21.70 -4.98
CA SER A 169 4.76 21.97 -4.53
C SER A 169 4.54 22.89 -3.30
N SER A 170 5.61 23.43 -2.72
CA SER A 170 5.62 24.42 -1.64
C SER A 170 5.47 25.88 -2.09
N SER A 171 5.51 26.17 -3.41
CA SER A 171 5.34 27.54 -3.93
C SER A 171 3.88 27.98 -3.81
N GLU A 172 3.61 29.09 -3.11
CA GLU A 172 2.27 29.70 -3.10
C GLU A 172 1.90 30.19 -4.50
N LEU A 173 0.75 29.75 -5.01
CA LEU A 173 0.17 30.26 -6.25
C LEU A 173 -0.07 31.77 -6.09
N PRO A 174 0.25 32.60 -7.11
CA PRO A 174 -0.09 34.01 -7.13
C PRO A 174 -1.57 34.23 -6.76
N SER A 175 -1.87 35.22 -5.93
CA SER A 175 -3.22 35.46 -5.38
C SER A 175 -4.29 35.61 -6.47
N GLU A 176 -3.93 36.13 -7.64
CA GLU A 176 -4.80 36.26 -8.84
C GLU A 176 -5.21 34.91 -9.46
N LEU A 177 -4.46 33.83 -9.19
CA LEU A 177 -4.71 32.48 -9.71
C LEU A 177 -5.38 31.57 -8.66
N SER A 178 -5.50 32.04 -7.41
CA SER A 178 -6.20 31.33 -6.32
C SER A 178 -7.73 31.25 -6.53
N GLU A 179 -8.30 32.15 -7.34
CA GLU A 179 -9.72 32.10 -7.75
C GLU A 179 -10.02 30.90 -8.69
N TRP A 180 -9.03 30.49 -9.49
CA TRP A 180 -9.16 29.35 -10.42
C TRP A 180 -9.24 28.01 -9.69
N THR A 181 -8.45 27.81 -8.62
CA THR A 181 -8.44 26.58 -7.82
C THR A 181 -9.63 26.45 -6.87
N ASN A 182 -10.12 27.57 -6.30
CA ASN A 182 -11.03 27.51 -5.16
C ASN A 182 -12.54 27.55 -5.49
N MET A 183 -12.97 28.03 -6.66
CA MET A 183 -14.41 28.26 -6.89
C MET A 183 -15.00 27.64 -8.18
N TYR A 184 -14.22 27.38 -9.24
CA TYR A 184 -14.79 26.88 -10.50
C TYR A 184 -14.59 25.38 -10.76
N LEU A 185 -13.46 24.80 -10.34
CA LEU A 185 -13.17 23.40 -10.64
C LEU A 185 -13.86 22.40 -9.71
N ALA A 186 -14.06 22.74 -8.43
CA ALA A 186 -14.82 21.89 -7.50
C ALA A 186 -16.28 21.72 -7.97
N ASP A 187 -16.90 22.79 -8.50
CA ASP A 187 -18.22 22.75 -9.10
C ASP A 187 -18.24 21.95 -10.40
N ILE A 188 -17.22 22.12 -11.25
CA ILE A 188 -17.02 21.29 -12.44
C ILE A 188 -16.92 19.81 -12.04
N MET A 189 -16.17 19.46 -10.98
CA MET A 189 -16.00 18.09 -10.51
C MET A 189 -17.29 17.47 -9.97
N ASN A 190 -18.05 18.21 -9.17
CA ASN A 190 -19.31 17.72 -8.58
C ASN A 190 -20.37 17.41 -9.65
N GLY A 191 -20.28 18.05 -10.83
CA GLY A 191 -21.16 17.81 -11.98
C GLY A 191 -20.52 17.05 -13.16
N MET A 192 -19.24 16.66 -13.08
CA MET A 192 -18.52 16.10 -14.24
C MET A 192 -18.99 14.67 -14.53
N THR A 193 -19.73 14.51 -15.63
CA THR A 193 -20.18 13.21 -16.15
C THR A 193 -19.32 12.69 -17.29
N TYR A 194 -18.54 13.57 -17.93
CA TYR A 194 -17.68 13.28 -19.08
C TYR A 194 -16.49 14.25 -19.15
N PRO A 195 -15.34 13.88 -19.77
CA PRO A 195 -14.26 14.82 -20.03
C PRO A 195 -14.72 16.08 -20.76
N ILE A 196 -14.05 17.21 -20.49
CA ILE A 196 -14.32 18.50 -21.10
C ILE A 196 -13.03 19.16 -21.61
N ILE A 197 -13.16 19.96 -22.66
CA ILE A 197 -12.14 20.93 -23.07
C ILE A 197 -12.53 22.26 -22.43
N TYR A 198 -11.66 22.78 -21.58
CA TYR A 198 -11.87 23.98 -20.80
C TYR A 198 -10.96 25.10 -21.30
N HIS A 199 -11.56 26.26 -21.55
CA HIS A 199 -10.87 27.48 -21.96
C HIS A 199 -11.00 28.53 -20.86
N TYR A 200 -9.87 28.99 -20.34
CA TYR A 200 -9.83 30.08 -19.37
C TYR A 200 -9.04 31.25 -19.94
N LYS A 201 -9.52 32.46 -19.67
CA LYS A 201 -8.85 33.70 -20.13
C LYS A 201 -7.41 33.68 -19.58
N SER A 202 -6.43 33.97 -20.43
CA SER A 202 -4.98 33.98 -20.11
C SER A 202 -4.28 32.65 -19.78
N LEU A 203 -4.97 31.50 -19.84
CA LEU A 203 -4.31 30.19 -19.68
C LEU A 203 -4.38 29.37 -20.98
N LYS A 204 -3.51 28.35 -21.09
CA LYS A 204 -3.63 27.37 -22.16
C LYS A 204 -4.93 26.58 -21.99
N THR A 205 -5.53 26.20 -23.11
CA THR A 205 -6.66 25.27 -23.13
C THR A 205 -6.29 23.98 -22.41
N ARG A 206 -7.24 23.43 -21.64
CA ARG A 206 -7.04 22.22 -20.85
C ARG A 206 -8.06 21.17 -21.20
N LEU A 207 -7.63 19.92 -21.24
CA LEU A 207 -8.53 18.79 -21.17
C LEU A 207 -8.62 18.36 -19.71
N ILE A 208 -9.83 18.31 -19.16
CA ILE A 208 -10.10 17.93 -17.77
C ILE A 208 -11.04 16.74 -17.77
N ALA A 209 -10.66 15.70 -17.04
CA ALA A 209 -11.44 14.49 -16.90
C ALA A 209 -11.42 13.99 -15.45
N GLY A 210 -12.58 13.52 -14.98
CA GLY A 210 -12.68 12.82 -13.71
C GLY A 210 -12.14 11.39 -13.83
N VAL A 211 -11.44 10.94 -12.80
CA VAL A 211 -10.99 9.55 -12.67
C VAL A 211 -11.91 8.83 -11.69
N PRO A 212 -12.81 7.96 -12.18
CA PRO A 212 -13.76 7.25 -11.33
C PRO A 212 -13.08 6.08 -10.61
N ILE A 213 -13.33 5.97 -9.30
CA ILE A 213 -12.98 4.81 -8.48
C ILE A 213 -14.24 4.38 -7.74
N ASN A 214 -14.67 3.13 -7.92
CA ASN A 214 -15.95 2.63 -7.38
C ASN A 214 -17.15 3.53 -7.73
N GLY A 215 -17.18 4.06 -8.96
CA GLY A 215 -18.27 4.93 -9.43
C GLY A 215 -18.24 6.37 -8.89
N GLN A 216 -17.25 6.76 -8.09
CA GLN A 216 -17.07 8.14 -7.62
C GLN A 216 -15.80 8.76 -8.20
N CYS A 217 -15.89 9.99 -8.72
CA CYS A 217 -14.73 10.74 -9.17
C CYS A 217 -13.87 11.13 -7.96
N ARG A 218 -12.62 10.65 -7.92
CA ARG A 218 -11.68 10.91 -6.80
C ARG A 218 -10.44 11.68 -7.18
N TYR A 219 -10.00 11.52 -8.43
CA TYR A 219 -8.83 12.19 -8.96
C TYR A 219 -9.21 12.97 -10.20
N ILE A 220 -8.38 13.96 -10.51
CA ILE A 220 -8.53 14.79 -11.69
C ILE A 220 -7.40 14.42 -12.63
N PHE A 221 -7.78 14.00 -13.83
CA PHE A 221 -6.85 13.91 -14.92
C PHE A 221 -6.88 15.23 -15.70
N GLN A 222 -5.71 15.84 -15.90
CA GLN A 222 -5.57 17.08 -16.64
C GLN A 222 -4.51 16.94 -17.72
N ALA A 223 -4.78 17.51 -18.88
CA ALA A 223 -3.80 17.75 -19.94
C ALA A 223 -3.85 19.22 -20.38
N ILE A 224 -2.72 19.76 -20.85
CA ILE A 224 -2.65 21.15 -21.36
C ILE A 224 -2.24 21.19 -22.82
N GLU A 225 -2.76 22.16 -23.58
CA GLU A 225 -2.29 22.43 -24.94
C GLU A 225 -0.88 23.03 -24.91
N HIS A 226 0.12 22.19 -25.17
CA HIS A 226 1.52 22.62 -25.27
C HIS A 226 2.13 22.26 -26.62
N ARG A 227 2.04 20.98 -27.04
CA ARG A 227 2.65 20.50 -28.29
C ARG A 227 1.66 20.53 -29.46
N ARG A 228 0.37 20.32 -29.19
CA ARG A 228 -0.70 20.42 -30.19
C ARG A 228 -2.01 20.88 -29.58
N SER A 229 -2.90 21.41 -30.41
CA SER A 229 -4.29 21.65 -30.02
C SER A 229 -5.06 20.35 -29.78
N PHE A 230 -6.00 20.37 -28.85
CA PHE A 230 -6.94 19.29 -28.61
C PHE A 230 -7.92 19.14 -29.77
N ARG A 231 -8.27 17.90 -30.03
CA ARG A 231 -9.28 17.48 -31.00
C ARG A 231 -10.48 16.96 -30.22
N GLU A 232 -11.65 17.00 -30.86
CA GLU A 232 -12.87 16.40 -30.30
C GLU A 232 -12.70 14.92 -29.96
N SER A 233 -11.90 14.18 -30.73
CA SER A 233 -11.52 12.77 -30.46
C SER A 233 -10.71 12.57 -29.18
N ASP A 234 -10.06 13.61 -28.64
CA ASP A 234 -9.30 13.51 -27.40
C ASP A 234 -10.21 13.38 -26.17
N LEU A 235 -11.47 13.83 -26.27
CA LEU A 235 -12.48 13.67 -25.21
C LEU A 235 -12.83 12.19 -24.97
N PRO A 236 -13.32 11.42 -25.97
CA PRO A 236 -13.57 10.00 -25.79
C PRO A 236 -12.31 9.18 -25.50
N LEU A 237 -11.17 9.56 -26.06
CA LEU A 237 -9.90 8.91 -25.73
C LEU A 237 -9.54 9.10 -24.25
N SER A 238 -9.68 10.31 -23.73
CA SER A 238 -9.43 10.60 -22.32
C SER A 238 -10.41 9.88 -21.40
N ALA A 239 -11.68 9.76 -21.79
CA ALA A 239 -12.68 9.00 -21.03
C ALA A 239 -12.27 7.52 -20.88
N CYS A 240 -11.74 6.92 -21.94
CA CYS A 240 -11.22 5.55 -21.89
C CYS A 240 -9.97 5.45 -21.01
N ILE A 241 -9.03 6.38 -21.16
CA ILE A 241 -7.79 6.40 -20.37
C ILE A 241 -8.07 6.55 -18.88
N THR A 242 -8.96 7.47 -18.47
CA THR A 242 -9.29 7.67 -17.06
C THR A 242 -10.04 6.50 -16.45
N ALA A 243 -10.85 5.77 -17.23
CA ALA A 243 -11.48 4.53 -16.77
C ALA A 243 -10.44 3.43 -16.49
N ILE A 244 -9.45 3.25 -17.38
CA ILE A 244 -8.33 2.32 -17.18
C ILE A 244 -7.51 2.72 -15.95
N LEU A 245 -7.17 4.01 -15.85
CA LEU A 245 -6.41 4.56 -14.72
C LEU A 245 -7.16 4.39 -13.40
N GLY A 246 -8.47 4.62 -13.37
CA GLY A 246 -9.32 4.42 -12.19
C GLY A 246 -9.27 2.99 -11.67
N ASN A 247 -9.38 2.00 -12.57
CA ASN A 247 -9.25 0.57 -12.22
C ASN A 247 -7.82 0.22 -11.74
N ALA A 248 -6.79 0.78 -12.38
CA ALA A 248 -5.40 0.57 -11.94
C ALA A 248 -5.17 1.16 -10.54
N LEU A 249 -5.65 2.38 -10.29
CA LEU A 249 -5.58 3.07 -9.00
C LEU A 249 -6.41 2.37 -7.92
N GLU A 250 -7.51 1.72 -8.26
CA GLU A 250 -8.29 0.92 -7.30
C GLU A 250 -7.47 -0.23 -6.69
N SER A 251 -6.61 -0.87 -7.47
CA SER A 251 -5.68 -1.91 -6.97
C SER A 251 -4.63 -1.37 -6.00
N VAL A 252 -4.26 -0.09 -6.13
CA VAL A 252 -3.29 0.62 -5.27
C VAL A 252 -3.95 1.31 -4.07
N HIS A 253 -5.21 1.73 -4.19
CA HIS A 253 -5.99 2.32 -3.08
C HIS A 253 -6.66 1.29 -2.20
N SER A 254 -7.03 0.13 -2.73
CA SER A 254 -7.53 -0.99 -1.91
C SER A 254 -6.47 -1.45 -0.90
N SER A 255 -5.20 -1.46 -1.27
CA SER A 255 -4.09 -1.72 -0.34
C SER A 255 -3.90 -0.57 0.67
N ARG A 256 -3.81 0.70 0.23
CA ARG A 256 -3.63 1.87 1.13
C ARG A 256 -4.84 2.15 2.05
N ARG A 257 -6.08 1.90 1.63
CA ARG A 257 -7.30 2.09 2.46
C ARG A 257 -7.42 0.99 3.51
N THR A 258 -7.07 -0.24 3.14
CA THR A 258 -6.99 -1.36 4.08
C THR A 258 -5.87 -1.10 5.09
N GLU A 259 -4.73 -0.58 4.65
CA GLU A 259 -3.63 -0.17 5.52
C GLU A 259 -4.07 0.90 6.52
N LYS A 260 -4.66 2.02 6.08
CA LYS A 260 -5.14 3.08 7.00
C LYS A 260 -6.16 2.56 8.04
N ARG A 261 -7.07 1.67 7.63
CA ARG A 261 -8.03 1.03 8.56
C ARG A 261 -7.34 0.07 9.52
N LEU A 262 -6.35 -0.67 9.05
CA LEU A 262 -5.54 -1.58 9.87
C LEU A 262 -4.69 -0.82 10.87
N VAL A 263 -4.07 0.30 10.48
CA VAL A 263 -3.30 1.19 11.35
C VAL A 263 -4.18 1.79 12.44
N SER A 264 -5.36 2.33 12.08
CA SER A 264 -6.31 2.87 13.06
C SER A 264 -6.84 1.79 14.01
N PHE A 265 -7.18 0.61 13.50
CA PHE A 265 -7.59 -0.52 14.34
C PHE A 265 -6.48 -0.98 15.27
N PHE A 266 -5.24 -1.03 14.77
CA PHE A 266 -4.08 -1.40 15.54
C PHE A 266 -3.84 -0.39 16.67
N ASP A 267 -3.82 0.91 16.37
CA ASP A 267 -3.68 2.01 17.34
C ASP A 267 -4.68 1.88 18.49
N GLU A 268 -5.96 1.65 18.18
CA GLU A 268 -7.00 1.50 19.20
C GLU A 268 -6.72 0.34 20.16
N ILE A 269 -6.21 -0.78 19.65
CA ILE A 269 -5.88 -1.96 20.47
C ILE A 269 -4.62 -1.72 21.31
N VAL A 270 -3.53 -1.23 20.69
CA VAL A 270 -2.26 -1.05 21.43
C VAL A 270 -2.36 0.05 22.47
N THR A 271 -3.10 1.12 22.20
CA THR A 271 -3.36 2.21 23.16
C THR A 271 -4.39 1.84 24.24
N GLY A 272 -5.15 0.75 24.05
CA GLY A 272 -6.21 0.32 24.97
C GLY A 272 -7.50 1.12 24.87
N LYS A 273 -7.75 1.82 23.76
CA LYS A 273 -9.03 2.49 23.48
C LYS A 273 -10.18 1.49 23.30
N GLU A 274 -9.88 0.29 22.82
CA GLU A 274 -10.84 -0.81 22.71
C GLU A 274 -10.28 -2.07 23.38
N GLU A 275 -10.99 -2.57 24.39
CA GLU A 275 -10.62 -3.77 25.16
C GLU A 275 -11.69 -4.87 25.07
N ASN A 276 -12.87 -4.55 24.52
CA ASN A 276 -13.95 -5.52 24.37
C ASN A 276 -13.61 -6.51 23.23
N LYS A 277 -13.38 -7.76 23.60
CA LYS A 277 -13.02 -8.84 22.68
C LYS A 277 -14.01 -9.00 21.51
N ASN A 278 -15.31 -8.81 21.74
CA ASN A 278 -16.30 -8.95 20.67
C ASN A 278 -16.19 -7.82 19.65
N ASN A 279 -16.00 -6.58 20.11
CA ASN A 279 -15.79 -5.43 19.23
C ASN A 279 -14.50 -5.59 18.41
N ILE A 280 -13.42 -6.02 19.06
CA ILE A 280 -12.13 -6.29 18.40
C ILE A 280 -12.31 -7.32 17.28
N LEU A 281 -12.99 -8.45 17.55
CA LEU A 281 -13.22 -9.50 16.55
C LEU A 281 -14.11 -9.03 15.40
N GLN A 282 -15.20 -8.31 15.70
CA GLN A 282 -16.10 -7.77 14.67
C GLN A 282 -15.36 -6.77 13.77
N LYS A 283 -14.59 -5.86 14.36
CA LYS A 283 -13.84 -4.86 13.62
C LYS A 283 -12.72 -5.49 12.80
N ALA A 284 -11.98 -6.46 13.34
CA ALA A 284 -11.00 -7.26 12.61
C ALA A 284 -11.61 -7.91 11.35
N ASN A 285 -12.78 -8.52 11.48
CA ASN A 285 -13.50 -9.11 10.35
C ASN A 285 -13.91 -8.04 9.31
N SER A 286 -14.41 -6.88 9.75
CA SER A 286 -14.82 -5.79 8.86
C SER A 286 -13.69 -5.20 8.01
N ILE A 287 -12.44 -5.28 8.50
CA ILE A 287 -11.24 -4.85 7.77
C ILE A 287 -10.52 -6.02 7.08
N GLY A 288 -11.12 -7.21 7.09
CA GLY A 288 -10.61 -8.43 6.46
C GLY A 288 -9.37 -9.02 7.15
N LEU A 289 -9.08 -8.69 8.41
CA LEU A 289 -7.98 -9.27 9.19
C LEU A 289 -8.38 -10.66 9.70
N THR A 290 -8.23 -11.65 8.83
CA THR A 290 -8.41 -13.06 9.18
C THR A 290 -7.09 -13.66 9.62
N LEU A 291 -7.01 -14.05 10.90
CA LEU A 291 -5.83 -14.69 11.48
C LEU A 291 -5.98 -16.22 11.50
N ARG A 292 -4.85 -16.93 11.40
CA ARG A 292 -4.81 -18.40 11.54
C ARG A 292 -4.65 -18.78 13.02
N LYS A 293 -4.52 -20.08 13.32
CA LYS A 293 -4.30 -20.55 14.70
C LYS A 293 -2.95 -20.11 15.29
N GLN A 294 -1.95 -19.89 14.45
CA GLN A 294 -0.62 -19.46 14.86
C GLN A 294 -0.22 -18.28 13.97
N ASN A 295 -0.02 -17.11 14.57
CA ASN A 295 0.44 -15.92 13.88
C ASN A 295 1.59 -15.30 14.67
N TYR A 296 2.47 -14.58 14.01
CA TYR A 296 3.58 -13.86 14.62
C TYR A 296 3.47 -12.39 14.28
N MET A 297 3.99 -11.55 15.17
CA MET A 297 4.23 -10.15 14.88
C MET A 297 5.72 -9.98 14.65
N LEU A 298 6.06 -9.37 13.52
CA LEU A 298 7.40 -8.91 13.19
C LEU A 298 7.36 -7.39 13.19
N ILE A 299 8.31 -6.75 13.87
CA ILE A 299 8.54 -5.30 13.75
C ILE A 299 9.91 -5.10 13.16
N ILE A 300 10.00 -4.30 12.10
CA ILE A 300 11.26 -3.86 11.48
C ILE A 300 11.43 -2.37 11.81
N PHE A 301 12.61 -2.02 12.31
CA PHE A 301 12.92 -0.69 12.81
C PHE A 301 14.40 -0.36 12.59
N SER A 302 14.72 0.93 12.56
CA SER A 302 16.11 1.41 12.50
C SER A 302 16.57 1.87 13.89
N GLU A 303 17.82 1.58 14.23
CA GLU A 303 18.47 2.13 15.43
C GLU A 303 19.11 3.50 15.16
N LYS A 304 19.29 3.87 13.89
CA LYS A 304 19.85 5.17 13.52
C LYS A 304 18.88 6.26 13.95
N LYS A 305 19.35 7.16 14.82
CA LYS A 305 18.57 8.34 15.26
C LYS A 305 18.18 9.27 14.12
N ASP A 306 18.93 9.22 13.02
CA ASP A 306 18.71 10.04 11.81
C ASP A 306 17.92 9.30 10.73
N ALA A 307 17.37 8.11 11.00
CA ALA A 307 16.51 7.42 10.04
C ALA A 307 15.29 8.29 9.74
N LEU A 308 15.17 8.73 8.50
CA LEU A 308 14.07 9.57 8.05
C LEU A 308 12.83 8.70 7.82
N TYR A 309 11.65 9.32 7.91
CA TYR A 309 10.41 8.65 7.54
C TYR A 309 10.44 8.10 6.10
N GLU A 310 11.18 8.79 5.23
CA GLU A 310 11.45 8.40 3.84
C GLU A 310 12.12 7.03 3.75
N ASP A 311 13.10 6.72 4.62
CA ASP A 311 13.76 5.41 4.64
C ASP A 311 12.77 4.26 4.94
N VAL A 312 11.78 4.52 5.81
CA VAL A 312 10.71 3.57 6.14
C VAL A 312 9.78 3.38 4.94
N ILE A 313 9.43 4.47 4.27
CA ILE A 313 8.58 4.44 3.05
C ILE A 313 9.27 3.65 1.94
N ASP A 314 10.58 3.82 1.77
CA ASP A 314 11.35 3.15 0.72
C ASP A 314 11.50 1.64 0.97
N LEU A 315 11.70 1.24 2.23
CA LEU A 315 11.81 -0.17 2.60
C LEU A 315 10.45 -0.89 2.57
N PHE A 316 9.36 -0.19 2.82
CA PHE A 316 8.03 -0.78 2.97
C PHE A 316 7.54 -1.61 1.75
N PRO A 317 7.68 -1.14 0.49
CA PRO A 317 7.38 -1.94 -0.70
C PRO A 317 8.18 -3.23 -0.79
N GLU A 318 9.47 -3.21 -0.42
CA GLU A 318 10.31 -4.42 -0.43
C GLU A 318 9.82 -5.43 0.61
N VAL A 319 9.49 -4.97 1.82
CA VAL A 319 8.92 -5.81 2.88
C VAL A 319 7.62 -6.46 2.41
N CYS A 320 6.70 -5.67 1.85
CA CYS A 320 5.44 -6.19 1.30
C CYS A 320 5.64 -7.24 0.20
N LYS A 321 6.73 -7.14 -0.57
CA LYS A 321 7.04 -8.06 -1.67
C LYS A 321 7.74 -9.35 -1.20
N LYS A 322 8.59 -9.26 -0.17
CA LYS A 322 9.48 -10.36 0.27
C LYS A 322 8.96 -11.12 1.47
N ILE A 323 8.19 -10.47 2.35
CA ILE A 323 7.71 -11.04 3.59
C ILE A 323 6.22 -11.40 3.45
N PRO A 324 5.84 -12.68 3.60
CA PRO A 324 4.45 -13.08 3.53
C PRO A 324 3.69 -12.62 4.77
N GLY A 325 2.69 -11.77 4.60
CA GLY A 325 1.87 -11.30 5.71
C GLY A 325 1.14 -10.00 5.41
N LYS A 326 0.46 -9.46 6.42
CA LYS A 326 -0.12 -8.12 6.34
C LYS A 326 0.85 -7.13 6.97
N ALA A 327 1.40 -6.23 6.16
CA ALA A 327 2.32 -5.19 6.61
C ALA A 327 1.64 -3.82 6.64
N PHE A 328 2.05 -2.97 7.58
CA PHE A 328 1.65 -1.56 7.68
C PHE A 328 2.70 -0.75 8.45
N ILE A 329 2.72 0.57 8.24
CA ILE A 329 3.60 1.47 8.98
C ILE A 329 2.90 2.01 10.23
N TYR A 330 3.56 1.94 11.38
CA TYR A 330 3.08 2.49 12.65
C TYR A 330 4.25 3.06 13.46
N GLU A 331 4.17 4.34 13.85
CA GLU A 331 5.21 5.05 14.61
C GLU A 331 6.64 4.85 14.08
N PHE A 332 6.85 5.12 12.79
CA PHE A 332 8.15 4.98 12.08
C PHE A 332 8.72 3.54 12.08
N LYS A 333 7.87 2.54 12.26
CA LYS A 333 8.24 1.12 12.22
C LYS A 333 7.35 0.39 11.22
N ILE A 334 7.90 -0.64 10.58
CA ILE A 334 7.11 -1.53 9.73
C ILE A 334 6.66 -2.70 10.59
N ILE A 335 5.34 -2.83 10.76
CA ILE A 335 4.73 -3.94 11.48
C ILE A 335 4.22 -4.94 10.46
N VAL A 336 4.51 -6.22 10.66
CA VAL A 336 4.03 -7.32 9.82
C VAL A 336 3.36 -8.38 10.68
N ILE A 337 2.13 -8.74 10.32
CA ILE A 337 1.41 -9.87 10.89
C ILE A 337 1.60 -11.07 9.96
N LEU A 338 2.38 -12.04 10.42
CA LEU A 338 2.72 -13.27 9.71
C LEU A 338 1.75 -14.38 10.09
N SER A 339 1.22 -15.11 9.11
CA SER A 339 0.44 -16.33 9.35
C SER A 339 1.39 -17.54 9.37
N GLY A 340 1.42 -18.29 10.47
CA GLY A 340 2.12 -19.57 10.57
C GLY A 340 1.20 -20.73 10.20
N ASP A 341 1.74 -21.72 9.46
CA ASP A 341 1.10 -23.04 9.30
C ASP A 341 1.72 -24.05 10.28
N SER A 342 0.85 -24.76 11.00
CA SER A 342 1.15 -25.36 12.30
C SER A 342 2.08 -26.59 12.31
N THR A 343 2.68 -27.01 11.19
CA THR A 343 3.38 -28.31 11.17
C THR A 343 4.61 -28.46 10.29
N ALA A 344 5.02 -27.47 9.49
CA ALA A 344 6.20 -27.65 8.61
C ALA A 344 7.00 -26.38 8.28
N TYR A 345 6.60 -25.22 8.79
CA TYR A 345 7.02 -23.94 8.24
C TYR A 345 7.36 -22.97 9.36
N ASP A 346 8.64 -22.66 9.55
CA ASP A 346 9.06 -21.52 10.37
C ASP A 346 9.12 -20.28 9.47
N PRO A 347 8.17 -19.34 9.56
CA PRO A 347 8.17 -18.14 8.72
C PRO A 347 9.46 -17.33 8.90
N ILE A 348 10.09 -17.42 10.07
CA ILE A 348 11.32 -16.72 10.43
C ILE A 348 12.48 -17.22 9.57
N THR A 349 12.61 -18.53 9.38
CA THR A 349 13.70 -19.13 8.60
C THR A 349 13.73 -18.63 7.15
N GLN A 350 12.57 -18.35 6.55
CA GLN A 350 12.50 -17.86 5.17
C GLN A 350 12.77 -16.37 4.99
N ILE A 351 12.34 -15.57 5.96
CA ILE A 351 12.52 -14.11 5.91
C ILE A 351 13.92 -13.71 6.39
N LYS A 352 14.58 -14.59 7.17
CA LYS A 352 15.90 -14.36 7.74
C LYS A 352 16.94 -13.89 6.71
N PRO A 353 17.11 -14.49 5.53
CA PRO A 353 18.06 -13.99 4.52
C PRO A 353 17.75 -12.57 4.04
N PHE A 354 16.47 -12.22 3.90
CA PHE A 354 16.06 -10.87 3.53
C PHE A 354 16.36 -9.87 4.64
N LEU A 355 15.99 -10.20 5.88
CA LEU A 355 16.30 -9.37 7.05
C LEU A 355 17.82 -9.20 7.22
N GLU A 356 18.59 -10.26 6.97
CA GLU A 356 20.05 -10.23 7.00
C GLU A 356 20.64 -9.35 5.89
N SER A 357 20.02 -9.29 4.70
CA SER A 357 20.50 -8.38 3.66
C SER A 357 20.40 -6.89 4.02
N LYS A 358 19.48 -6.52 4.93
CA LYS A 358 19.21 -5.13 5.34
C LYS A 358 20.00 -4.67 6.56
N ILE A 359 20.87 -5.52 7.09
CA ILE A 359 21.75 -5.24 8.22
C ILE A 359 22.70 -4.08 7.92
N ILE A 360 23.30 -4.10 6.72
CA ILE A 360 24.31 -3.11 6.29
C ILE A 360 23.70 -1.70 6.30
N ASP A 361 22.40 -1.62 6.07
CA ASP A 361 21.63 -0.37 6.03
C ASP A 361 21.21 0.10 7.43
N GLY A 362 21.47 -0.70 8.49
CA GLY A 362 21.20 -0.37 9.90
C GLY A 362 19.83 -0.80 10.40
N TRP A 363 19.09 -1.61 9.63
CA TRP A 363 17.79 -2.13 10.03
C TRP A 363 17.91 -3.32 10.97
N LYS A 364 17.04 -3.36 11.97
CA LYS A 364 16.87 -4.43 12.93
C LYS A 364 15.42 -4.90 12.95
N SER A 365 15.20 -6.07 13.53
CA SER A 365 13.86 -6.64 13.62
C SER A 365 13.65 -7.40 14.92
N CYS A 366 12.39 -7.52 15.34
CA CYS A 366 12.01 -8.33 16.48
C CYS A 366 10.72 -9.10 16.26
N ILE A 367 10.58 -10.23 16.94
CA ILE A 367 9.52 -11.22 16.68
C ILE A 367 8.84 -11.60 17.99
N SER A 368 7.50 -11.61 17.99
CA SER A 368 6.68 -12.01 19.14
C SER A 368 6.59 -13.54 19.29
N PHE A 369 5.95 -14.00 20.37
CA PHE A 369 5.41 -15.35 20.40
C PHE A 369 4.27 -15.52 19.40
N THR A 370 3.87 -16.78 19.19
CA THR A 370 2.66 -17.09 18.44
C THR A 370 1.42 -16.59 19.16
N PHE A 371 0.46 -16.07 18.40
CA PHE A 371 -0.84 -15.70 18.91
C PHE A 371 -1.97 -16.11 17.94
N PRO A 372 -3.15 -16.51 18.45
CA PRO A 372 -4.25 -17.01 17.63
C PRO A 372 -5.27 -15.93 17.21
N SER A 373 -5.33 -14.78 17.89
CA SER A 373 -6.46 -13.86 17.79
C SER A 373 -6.04 -12.39 17.64
N PRO A 374 -6.84 -11.56 16.95
CA PRO A 374 -6.64 -10.11 16.95
C PRO A 374 -6.65 -9.49 18.35
N CYS A 375 -7.31 -10.14 19.33
CA CYS A 375 -7.29 -9.70 20.74
C CYS A 375 -5.89 -9.73 21.36
N ASP A 376 -4.96 -10.50 20.78
CA ASP A 376 -3.60 -10.67 21.29
C ASP A 376 -2.61 -9.67 20.67
N LEU A 377 -3.06 -8.81 19.73
CA LEU A 377 -2.19 -7.85 19.04
C LEU A 377 -1.45 -6.92 20.00
N LYS A 378 -2.12 -6.43 21.06
CA LYS A 378 -1.48 -5.61 22.10
C LYS A 378 -0.33 -6.34 22.77
N ASN A 379 -0.55 -7.59 23.16
CA ASN A 379 0.46 -8.41 23.83
C ASN A 379 1.63 -8.71 22.88
N ALA A 380 1.35 -9.10 21.63
CA ALA A 380 2.38 -9.37 20.63
C ALA A 380 3.23 -8.13 20.34
N TYR A 381 2.60 -6.95 20.27
CA TYR A 381 3.31 -5.69 20.09
C TYR A 381 4.24 -5.37 21.27
N LEU A 382 3.75 -5.51 22.51
CA LEU A 382 4.57 -5.31 23.71
C LEU A 382 5.74 -6.30 23.79
N GLN A 383 5.54 -7.55 23.36
CA GLN A 383 6.60 -8.55 23.27
C GLN A 383 7.70 -8.11 22.29
N CYS A 384 7.32 -7.67 21.08
CA CYS A 384 8.26 -7.14 20.10
C CYS A 384 9.02 -5.90 20.63
N LEU A 385 8.33 -4.95 21.28
CA LEU A 385 8.99 -3.78 21.86
C LEU A 385 9.99 -4.15 22.96
N ALA A 386 9.64 -5.12 23.81
CA ALA A 386 10.56 -5.63 24.83
C ALA A 386 11.77 -6.30 24.19
N ALA A 387 11.56 -7.16 23.19
CA ALA A 387 12.64 -7.81 22.45
C ALA A 387 13.56 -6.79 21.76
N ALA A 388 13.02 -5.73 21.16
CA ALA A 388 13.80 -4.64 20.58
C ALA A 388 14.63 -3.91 21.65
N THR A 389 14.03 -3.60 22.80
CA THR A 389 14.67 -2.84 23.89
C THR A 389 15.83 -3.62 24.50
N PHE A 390 15.59 -4.86 24.93
CA PHE A 390 16.62 -5.69 25.55
C PHE A 390 17.62 -6.21 24.51
N GLY A 391 17.15 -6.53 23.30
CA GLY A 391 18.01 -6.95 22.20
C GLY A 391 19.03 -5.90 21.81
N CYS A 392 18.62 -4.64 21.62
CA CYS A 392 19.56 -3.57 21.31
C CYS A 392 20.53 -3.27 22.47
N SER A 393 20.07 -3.42 23.72
CA SER A 393 20.89 -3.13 24.90
C SER A 393 21.90 -4.23 25.25
N LEU A 394 21.50 -5.50 25.15
CA LEU A 394 22.30 -6.66 25.59
C LEU A 394 23.05 -7.32 24.43
N GLN A 395 22.47 -7.29 23.23
CA GLN A 395 22.97 -8.01 22.06
C GLN A 395 22.92 -7.10 20.83
N SER A 396 23.51 -5.91 20.92
CA SER A 396 23.43 -4.86 19.89
C SER A 396 23.85 -5.30 18.48
N ARG A 397 24.67 -6.36 18.37
CA ARG A 397 25.11 -6.97 17.10
C ARG A 397 24.09 -7.91 16.46
N ASN A 398 23.10 -8.38 17.21
CA ASN A 398 22.03 -9.22 16.68
C ASN A 398 21.03 -8.37 15.90
N MET A 399 20.46 -8.96 14.84
CA MET A 399 19.62 -8.22 13.88
C MET A 399 18.18 -8.69 13.91
N ILE A 400 17.95 -9.89 14.45
CA ILE A 400 16.64 -10.47 14.70
C ILE A 400 16.58 -10.79 16.19
N PHE A 401 15.66 -10.13 16.89
CA PHE A 401 15.43 -10.32 18.32
C PHE A 401 14.16 -11.14 18.51
N ASP A 402 14.31 -12.44 18.77
CA ASP A 402 13.20 -13.31 19.11
C ASP A 402 12.80 -13.09 20.58
N TYR A 403 11.53 -12.75 20.83
CA TYR A 403 11.06 -12.46 22.18
C TYR A 403 11.31 -13.61 23.18
N LYS A 404 11.39 -14.86 22.71
CA LYS A 404 11.70 -16.01 23.57
C LYS A 404 13.02 -15.83 24.35
N ASP A 405 13.97 -15.12 23.75
CA ASP A 405 15.30 -14.90 24.33
C ASP A 405 15.30 -13.75 25.36
N TYR A 406 14.25 -12.92 25.36
CA TYR A 406 14.17 -11.69 26.17
C TYR A 406 13.00 -11.69 27.17
N MET A 407 12.13 -12.71 27.16
CA MET A 407 10.94 -12.76 28.02
C MET A 407 11.25 -12.63 29.51
N GLY A 408 12.38 -13.18 29.98
CA GLY A 408 12.81 -13.08 31.37
C GLY A 408 13.15 -11.64 31.77
N TYR A 409 13.91 -10.93 30.94
CA TYR A 409 14.20 -9.51 31.14
C TYR A 409 12.94 -8.65 31.08
N HIS A 410 12.02 -8.95 30.17
CA HIS A 410 10.73 -8.26 30.12
C HIS A 410 9.93 -8.45 31.41
N LEU A 411 9.83 -9.68 31.92
CA LEU A 411 9.18 -9.96 33.21
C LEU A 411 9.84 -9.19 34.35
N LEU A 412 11.17 -9.25 34.45
CA LEU A 412 11.93 -8.55 35.50
C LEU A 412 11.72 -7.03 35.44
N SER A 413 11.72 -6.44 34.24
CA SER A 413 11.48 -5.00 34.08
C SER A 413 10.07 -4.58 34.51
N LYS A 414 9.06 -5.44 34.30
CA LYS A 414 7.71 -5.21 34.80
C LYS A 414 7.67 -5.36 36.32
N ALA A 415 8.32 -6.38 36.89
CA ALA A 415 8.40 -6.56 38.33
C ALA A 415 9.11 -5.38 39.04
N ALA A 416 10.13 -4.80 38.41
CA ALA A 416 10.85 -3.63 38.91
C ALA A 416 9.99 -2.37 39.07
N THR A 417 8.81 -2.32 38.43
CA THR A 417 7.85 -1.22 38.63
C THR A 417 7.09 -1.32 39.96
N TYR A 418 7.08 -2.49 40.61
CA TYR A 418 6.36 -2.73 41.87
C TYR A 418 7.29 -3.09 43.03
N PHE A 419 8.45 -3.69 42.76
CA PHE A 419 9.38 -4.17 43.76
C PHE A 419 10.80 -3.68 43.48
N ASN A 420 11.61 -3.55 44.54
CA ASN A 420 13.06 -3.50 44.37
C ASN A 420 13.54 -4.92 44.01
N THR A 421 13.71 -5.19 42.70
CA THR A 421 14.09 -6.51 42.18
C THR A 421 15.37 -7.05 42.79
N THR A 422 16.26 -6.16 43.26
CA THR A 422 17.54 -6.56 43.84
C THR A 422 17.38 -7.26 45.21
N ASP A 423 16.23 -7.13 45.87
CA ASP A 423 15.91 -7.85 47.11
C ASP A 423 15.72 -9.36 46.89
N PHE A 424 15.50 -9.77 45.64
CA PHE A 424 15.35 -11.17 45.23
C PHE A 424 16.68 -11.80 44.76
N CYS A 425 17.79 -11.05 44.81
CA CYS A 425 19.10 -11.57 44.47
C CYS A 425 19.69 -12.37 45.63
N LEU A 426 20.31 -13.52 45.33
CA LEU A 426 21.15 -14.21 46.28
C LEU A 426 22.29 -13.28 46.75
N PRO A 427 22.55 -13.18 48.07
CA PRO A 427 23.69 -12.42 48.60
C PRO A 427 25.01 -12.81 47.93
N LEU A 428 25.15 -14.11 47.64
CA LEU A 428 26.31 -14.69 46.98
C LEU A 428 26.60 -14.09 45.60
N ALA A 429 25.59 -13.74 44.80
CA ALA A 429 25.82 -13.08 43.52
C ALA A 429 26.52 -11.72 43.71
N ARG A 430 26.12 -10.96 44.73
CA ARG A 430 26.73 -9.67 45.07
C ARG A 430 28.14 -9.84 45.64
N GLU A 431 28.38 -10.91 46.40
CA GLU A 431 29.73 -11.24 46.92
C GLU A 431 30.71 -11.51 45.79
N ILE A 432 30.32 -12.35 44.82
CA ILE A 432 31.16 -12.66 43.64
C ILE A 432 31.46 -11.37 42.85
N MET A 433 30.46 -10.50 42.66
CA MET A 433 30.66 -9.22 41.95
C MET A 433 31.55 -8.24 42.71
N LYS A 434 31.41 -8.14 44.04
CA LYS A 434 32.31 -7.33 44.88
C LYS A 434 33.74 -7.86 44.82
N PHE A 435 33.90 -9.18 44.81
CA PHE A 435 35.22 -9.81 44.65
C PHE A 435 35.83 -9.47 43.29
N ASP A 436 35.04 -9.55 42.21
CA ASP A 436 35.47 -9.17 40.86
C ASP A 436 35.99 -7.73 40.80
N ILE A 437 35.31 -6.79 41.46
CA ILE A 437 35.75 -5.39 41.55
C ILE A 437 37.05 -5.26 42.36
N ALA A 438 37.12 -5.91 43.53
CA ALA A 438 38.25 -5.78 44.44
C ALA A 438 39.55 -6.42 43.89
N HIS A 439 39.43 -7.49 43.11
CA HIS A 439 40.56 -8.27 42.63
C HIS A 439 40.75 -8.20 41.11
N ASN A 440 39.97 -7.37 40.42
CA ASN A 440 39.95 -7.24 38.97
C ASN A 440 39.78 -8.60 38.25
N THR A 441 38.88 -9.44 38.77
CA THR A 441 38.52 -10.74 38.19
C THR A 441 37.23 -10.64 37.36
N GLN A 442 36.83 -11.74 36.73
CA GLN A 442 35.62 -11.83 35.90
C GLN A 442 34.86 -13.13 36.18
N TYR A 443 34.79 -13.52 37.45
CA TYR A 443 34.14 -14.74 37.90
C TYR A 443 32.63 -14.68 37.72
N ALA A 444 31.97 -13.57 38.06
CA ALA A 444 30.53 -13.39 37.85
C ALA A 444 30.17 -13.56 36.38
N LYS A 445 30.93 -12.90 35.48
CA LYS A 445 30.75 -13.03 34.02
C LYS A 445 30.96 -14.46 33.54
N THR A 446 32.01 -15.13 34.02
CA THR A 446 32.31 -16.51 33.63
C THR A 446 31.20 -17.47 34.09
N LEU A 447 30.73 -17.31 35.32
CA LEU A 447 29.66 -18.13 35.90
C LEU A 447 28.33 -17.89 35.18
N HIS A 448 27.96 -16.63 34.95
CA HIS A 448 26.73 -16.29 34.23
C HIS A 448 26.71 -16.92 32.83
N HIS A 449 27.78 -16.77 32.04
CA HIS A 449 27.91 -17.42 30.74
C HIS A 449 27.89 -18.95 30.85
N TYR A 450 28.52 -19.54 31.87
CA TYR A 450 28.52 -20.98 32.10
C TYR A 450 27.11 -21.52 32.34
N LEU A 451 26.33 -20.83 33.17
CA LEU A 451 24.95 -21.20 33.49
C LEU A 451 24.03 -21.03 32.27
N ARG A 452 24.14 -19.91 31.55
CA ARG A 452 23.34 -19.63 30.35
C ARG A 452 23.62 -20.57 29.18
N ASN A 453 24.81 -21.14 29.10
CA ASN A 453 25.20 -22.07 28.04
C ASN A 453 25.12 -23.54 28.49
N HIS A 454 24.20 -23.86 29.42
CA HIS A 454 23.95 -25.22 29.91
C HIS A 454 25.23 -25.94 30.37
N LYS A 455 26.10 -25.23 31.10
CA LYS A 455 27.38 -25.74 31.60
C LYS A 455 28.38 -26.18 30.50
N ASN A 456 28.18 -25.74 29.25
CA ASN A 456 29.04 -26.11 28.13
C ASN A 456 30.28 -25.22 28.04
N ILE A 457 31.40 -25.71 28.60
CA ILE A 457 32.67 -24.99 28.67
C ILE A 457 33.19 -24.58 27.28
N ASN A 458 32.97 -25.39 26.23
CA ASN A 458 33.45 -25.06 24.89
C ASN A 458 32.72 -23.84 24.31
N ILE A 459 31.42 -23.73 24.56
CA ILE A 459 30.62 -22.57 24.12
C ILE A 459 31.02 -21.33 24.92
N VAL A 460 31.19 -21.47 26.24
CA VAL A 460 31.63 -20.36 27.12
C VAL A 460 33.00 -19.84 26.71
N SER A 461 33.94 -20.74 26.45
CA SER A 461 35.30 -20.42 25.96
C SER A 461 35.26 -19.59 24.67
N LYS A 462 34.43 -19.98 23.71
CA LYS A 462 34.23 -19.23 22.46
C LYS A 462 33.58 -17.86 22.71
N ASN A 463 32.49 -17.81 23.47
CA ASN A 463 31.71 -16.60 23.74
C ASN A 463 32.51 -15.54 24.52
N LEU A 464 33.38 -15.99 25.43
CA LEU A 464 34.23 -15.10 26.24
C LEU A 464 35.61 -14.86 25.63
N HIS A 465 35.92 -15.46 24.48
CA HIS A 465 37.26 -15.44 23.88
C HIS A 465 38.38 -15.89 24.84
N LEU A 466 38.09 -16.90 25.66
CA LEU A 466 39.02 -17.47 26.63
C LEU A 466 39.46 -18.86 26.20
N HIS A 467 40.65 -19.29 26.61
CA HIS A 467 41.02 -20.70 26.48
C HIS A 467 40.16 -21.57 27.42
N ARG A 468 39.82 -22.80 27.01
CA ARG A 468 39.02 -23.74 27.83
C ARG A 468 39.57 -23.91 29.25
N ASN A 469 40.89 -24.04 29.39
CA ASN A 469 41.55 -24.18 30.69
C ASN A 469 41.33 -22.98 31.61
N THR A 470 41.25 -21.76 31.05
CA THR A 470 40.97 -20.55 31.83
C THR A 470 39.54 -20.58 32.38
N VAL A 471 38.58 -21.04 31.59
CA VAL A 471 37.19 -21.20 32.05
C VAL A 471 37.13 -22.23 33.19
N VAL A 472 37.77 -23.40 33.00
CA VAL A 472 37.85 -24.44 34.05
C VAL A 472 38.48 -23.89 35.33
N TYR A 473 39.63 -23.21 35.21
CA TYR A 473 40.30 -22.60 36.35
C TYR A 473 39.41 -21.60 37.09
N ARG A 474 38.71 -20.72 36.36
CA ARG A 474 37.79 -19.74 36.97
C ARG A 474 36.63 -20.41 37.69
N LEU A 475 36.10 -21.52 37.14
CA LEU A 475 35.04 -22.31 37.79
C LEU A 475 35.54 -23.04 39.04
N GLU A 476 36.75 -23.61 39.02
CA GLU A 476 37.35 -24.23 40.22
C GLU A 476 37.62 -23.18 41.31
N ARG A 477 38.13 -22.00 40.93
CA ARG A 477 38.28 -20.88 41.87
C ARG A 477 36.95 -20.42 42.47
N LEU A 478 35.89 -20.41 41.68
CA LEU A 478 34.55 -20.11 42.17
C LEU A 478 34.08 -21.12 43.23
N LYS A 479 34.35 -22.42 43.03
CA LYS A 479 34.07 -23.45 44.04
C LYS A 479 34.88 -23.24 45.32
N GLU A 480 36.18 -23.00 45.19
CA GLU A 480 37.11 -22.82 46.32
C GLU A 480 36.78 -21.57 47.15
N LEU A 481 36.59 -20.43 46.49
CA LEU A 481 36.46 -19.12 47.16
C LEU A 481 35.08 -18.91 47.77
N PHE A 482 34.04 -19.48 47.16
CA PHE A 482 32.65 -19.20 47.52
C PHE A 482 31.85 -20.44 47.98
N GLY A 483 32.50 -21.60 48.09
CA GLY A 483 31.85 -22.85 48.50
C GLY A 483 30.75 -23.29 47.55
N LEU A 484 30.88 -22.98 46.26
CA LEU A 484 29.85 -23.24 45.25
C LEU A 484 29.81 -24.73 44.87
N ASP A 485 28.64 -25.34 44.99
CA ASP A 485 28.32 -26.60 44.30
C ASP A 485 27.70 -26.28 42.93
N LEU A 486 28.49 -26.47 41.86
CA LEU A 486 28.03 -26.19 40.50
C LEU A 486 26.95 -27.17 40.03
N ASP A 487 26.68 -28.26 40.75
CA ASP A 487 25.66 -29.24 40.42
C ASP A 487 24.35 -29.06 41.19
N ASP A 488 24.31 -28.19 42.20
CA ASP A 488 23.06 -27.79 42.83
C ASP A 488 22.23 -26.89 41.90
N PHE A 489 21.20 -27.49 41.30
CA PHE A 489 20.30 -26.80 40.37
C PHE A 489 19.65 -25.56 40.99
N ALA A 490 19.22 -25.62 42.27
CA ALA A 490 18.50 -24.52 42.89
C ALA A 490 19.39 -23.28 43.07
N THR A 491 20.59 -23.46 43.65
CA THR A 491 21.56 -22.37 43.79
C THR A 491 22.01 -21.84 42.44
N MET A 492 22.32 -22.72 41.48
CA MET A 492 22.77 -22.31 40.15
C MET A 492 21.70 -21.52 39.39
N ASN A 493 20.44 -21.97 39.43
CA ASN A 493 19.34 -21.26 38.80
C ASN A 493 19.09 -19.89 39.47
N ASN A 494 19.11 -19.84 40.80
CA ASN A 494 18.93 -18.60 41.54
C ASN A 494 20.10 -17.62 41.35
N LEU A 495 21.33 -18.10 41.18
CA LEU A 495 22.47 -17.27 40.82
C LEU A 495 22.33 -16.70 39.40
N ALA A 496 21.94 -17.52 38.43
CA ALA A 496 21.67 -17.05 37.06
C ALA A 496 20.61 -15.93 37.07
N LEU A 497 19.49 -16.15 37.77
CA LEU A 497 18.44 -15.15 37.92
C LEU A 497 18.94 -13.89 38.65
N SER A 498 19.77 -14.05 39.67
CA SER A 498 20.36 -12.91 40.40
C SER A 498 21.24 -12.06 39.49
N PHE A 499 22.06 -12.69 38.64
CA PHE A 499 22.86 -11.95 37.65
C PHE A 499 21.95 -11.25 36.64
N ASP A 500 20.91 -11.91 36.11
CA ASP A 500 19.95 -11.29 35.19
C ASP A 500 19.27 -10.04 35.79
N ILE A 501 18.84 -10.14 37.06
CA ILE A 501 18.24 -9.02 37.80
C ILE A 501 19.21 -7.86 37.89
N ILE A 502 20.47 -8.13 38.27
CA ILE A 502 21.48 -7.09 38.45
C ILE A 502 21.80 -6.42 37.11
N THR A 503 21.98 -7.21 36.05
CA THR A 503 22.19 -6.72 34.68
C THR A 503 21.04 -5.83 34.20
N CYS A 504 19.80 -6.19 34.53
CA CYS A 504 18.62 -5.39 34.18
C CYS A 504 18.51 -4.09 35.00
N SER A 505 19.05 -4.07 36.22
CA SER A 505 18.87 -2.96 37.18
C SER A 505 19.97 -1.90 37.11
N ASP A 506 21.18 -2.27 36.67
CA ASP A 506 22.32 -1.34 36.56
C ASP A 506 23.07 -1.55 35.22
N PRO A 507 23.06 -0.54 34.31
CA PRO A 507 23.75 -0.60 33.02
C PRO A 507 25.24 -0.89 33.11
N LYS A 508 25.89 -0.60 34.25
CA LYS A 508 27.31 -0.89 34.44
C LYS A 508 27.61 -2.38 34.32
N TYR A 509 26.63 -3.26 34.58
CA TYR A 509 26.80 -4.70 34.50
C TYR A 509 26.24 -5.31 33.20
N SER A 510 25.95 -4.51 32.17
CA SER A 510 25.51 -4.98 30.85
C SER A 510 26.53 -5.89 30.13
N PHE A 511 27.74 -6.05 30.69
CA PHE A 511 28.79 -6.93 30.20
C PHE A 511 28.74 -8.36 30.77
N LEU A 512 27.92 -8.62 31.81
CA LEU A 512 27.60 -9.96 32.29
C LEU A 512 26.75 -10.68 31.24
#